data_AF-A0A8B6CC67-F1
#
_entry.id   AF-A0A8B6CC67-F1
#
_cell.length_a   1.000
_cell.length_b   1.000
_cell.length_c   1.000
_cell.angle_alpha   90.00
_cell.angle_beta   90.00
_cell.angle_gamma   90.00
#
_symmetry.space_group_name_H-M   'P 1'
#
loop_
_entity.id
_entity.type
_entity.pdbx_description
1 polymer ?
#
loop_
_entity_poly.entity_id
_entity_poly.type
_entity_poly.pdbx_seq_one_letter_code
_entity_poly.pdbx_strand_id
1 'polypeptide(L)'
;MQRNLHILGIAETHLMGSNSVNVDGYCWYGHNRRNIHIRAKNGSGGVGLLVRNDFDQQFNIEIVDDNTDGIMWVQFKDKRCNANMFYVCVVYLPPENSTRAVNVHEFMETLMTHIYTIPQGNLFYLCGDFNSRCSDFSDSIEGIDCLPERDIVDFQTNGYGNIFCDFLIDVNCCILNGRKTLTNDFTFVSTRGSSVVDYCILPYEMLDSFNSFSVTRATTIIQSLGEPGRYDLRKIVPDHSLLTWNMCLYFPIEDQVSKNKDKNQTVTKIIKYDTKSLPENWLIGDSIVTEINRVILQLEQSEASQQNIDKMYENFVSVLKTEMSEKLSSKEIRISNAFNNKARKCKKPWWNSELTMLWNDVL
;
A
#
# COMPACT_ATOMS: atom_id res chain seq x y z
N MET A 1 20.06 18.86 15.88
CA MET A 1 18.91 19.18 15.01
C MET A 1 17.87 18.09 15.24
N GLN A 2 16.76 18.39 15.93
CA GLN A 2 15.73 17.38 16.22
C GLN A 2 14.98 17.13 14.91
N ARG A 3 15.13 15.94 14.31
CA ARG A 3 14.36 15.59 13.10
C ARG A 3 12.88 15.54 13.49
N ASN A 4 12.10 16.46 12.94
CA ASN A 4 10.71 16.66 13.32
C ASN A 4 9.78 15.71 12.54
N LEU A 5 9.92 14.40 12.79
CA LEU A 5 9.13 13.36 12.11
C LEU A 5 7.71 13.30 12.68
N HIS A 6 6.69 13.26 11.82
CA HIS A 6 5.30 13.06 12.25
C HIS A 6 5.04 11.62 12.70
N ILE A 7 5.60 10.68 11.95
CA ILE A 7 5.46 9.23 12.14
C ILE A 7 6.85 8.62 12.00
N LEU A 8 7.19 7.67 12.88
CA LEU A 8 8.40 6.86 12.81
C LEU A 8 8.03 5.38 12.99
N GLY A 9 8.21 4.59 11.93
CA GLY A 9 8.11 3.13 11.99
C GLY A 9 9.39 2.51 12.56
N ILE A 10 9.25 1.48 13.37
CA ILE A 10 10.35 0.77 14.05
C ILE A 10 10.13 -0.73 13.89
N ALA A 11 11.12 -1.42 13.32
CA ALA A 11 11.23 -2.87 13.29
C ALA A 11 12.23 -3.35 14.36
N GLU A 12 12.18 -4.64 14.70
CA GLU A 12 13.06 -5.29 15.69
C GLU A 12 13.09 -4.57 17.06
N THR A 13 11.92 -4.26 17.62
CA THR A 13 11.82 -3.53 18.90
C THR A 13 12.43 -4.28 20.08
N HIS A 14 12.46 -5.62 20.02
CA HIS A 14 12.99 -6.50 21.08
C HIS A 14 12.34 -6.33 22.46
N LEU A 15 11.16 -5.70 22.49
CA LEU A 15 10.36 -5.50 23.69
C LEU A 15 9.68 -6.81 24.11
N MET A 16 9.38 -6.93 25.40
CA MET A 16 8.71 -8.09 25.99
C MET A 16 7.36 -7.69 26.59
N GLY A 17 6.37 -8.57 26.48
CA GLY A 17 5.06 -8.39 27.12
C GLY A 17 4.42 -7.05 26.74
N SER A 18 4.04 -6.27 27.75
CA SER A 18 3.44 -4.94 27.58
C SER A 18 4.44 -3.78 27.64
N ASN A 19 5.75 -4.04 27.49
CA ASN A 19 6.74 -2.97 27.48
C ASN A 19 6.52 -2.06 26.26
N SER A 20 6.75 -0.77 26.45
CA SER A 20 6.57 0.27 25.43
C SER A 20 7.83 1.11 25.29
N VAL A 21 7.96 1.76 24.13
CA VAL A 21 8.97 2.80 23.92
C VAL A 21 8.43 4.11 24.51
N ASN A 22 9.25 4.82 25.27
CA ASN A 22 8.92 6.15 25.80
C ASN A 22 9.86 7.19 25.20
N VAL A 23 9.32 8.09 24.39
CA VAL A 23 10.04 9.21 23.78
C VAL A 23 9.22 10.48 23.99
N ASP A 24 9.84 11.50 24.59
CA ASP A 24 9.19 12.78 24.84
C ASP A 24 8.62 13.38 23.54
N GLY A 25 7.33 13.72 23.56
CA GLY A 25 6.63 14.29 22.41
C GLY A 25 6.05 13.26 21.42
N TYR A 26 6.14 11.97 21.72
CA TYR A 26 5.59 10.90 20.87
C TYR A 26 4.69 9.91 21.65
N CYS A 27 3.65 9.43 20.98
CA CYS A 27 2.80 8.31 21.39
C CYS A 27 3.29 7.00 20.75
N TRP A 28 3.31 5.92 21.52
CA TRP A 28 3.72 4.59 21.07
C TRP A 28 2.53 3.71 20.69
N TYR A 29 2.56 3.15 19.48
CA TYR A 29 1.64 2.15 18.96
C TYR A 29 2.47 0.95 18.52
N GLY A 30 2.51 -0.12 19.32
CA GLY A 30 3.41 -1.23 19.06
C GLY A 30 2.80 -2.60 19.28
N HIS A 31 3.34 -3.56 18.53
CA HIS A 31 3.03 -4.97 18.66
C HIS A 31 4.32 -5.74 19.02
N ASN A 32 4.38 -6.14 20.28
CA ASN A 32 5.46 -7.00 20.77
C ASN A 32 5.13 -8.46 20.44
N ARG A 33 6.13 -9.21 19.96
CA ARG A 33 5.96 -10.64 19.67
C ARG A 33 5.47 -11.39 20.91
N ARG A 34 4.39 -12.16 20.76
CA ARG A 34 3.77 -12.92 21.87
C ARG A 34 4.51 -14.22 22.15
N ASN A 35 4.98 -14.89 21.11
CA ASN A 35 5.62 -16.21 21.20
C ASN A 35 7.14 -16.08 21.40
N ILE A 36 7.54 -15.86 22.64
CA ILE A 36 8.95 -15.80 23.04
C ILE A 36 9.35 -17.14 23.68
N HIS A 37 10.52 -17.67 23.32
CA HIS A 37 11.04 -18.89 23.94
C HIS A 37 11.21 -18.67 25.46
N ILE A 38 10.76 -19.61 26.29
CA ILE A 38 10.74 -19.46 27.77
C ILE A 38 12.11 -19.14 28.40
N ARG A 39 13.21 -19.48 27.71
CA ARG A 39 14.59 -19.19 28.16
C ARG A 39 15.20 -17.93 27.54
N ALA A 40 14.49 -17.22 26.67
CA ALA A 40 15.00 -15.99 26.07
C ALA A 40 15.08 -14.91 27.14
N LYS A 41 16.24 -14.25 27.24
CA LYS A 41 16.47 -13.17 28.20
C LYS A 41 15.87 -11.83 27.73
N ASN A 42 15.69 -11.70 26.42
CA ASN A 42 15.20 -10.49 25.75
C ASN A 42 14.03 -10.86 24.83
N GLY A 43 13.27 -9.84 24.41
CA GLY A 43 12.31 -9.98 23.32
C GLY A 43 13.01 -10.28 21.99
N SER A 44 12.21 -10.58 20.96
CA SER A 44 12.72 -10.82 19.61
C SER A 44 11.72 -10.33 18.57
N GLY A 45 12.20 -9.78 17.46
CA GLY A 45 11.34 -9.11 16.48
C GLY A 45 10.55 -7.97 17.12
N GLY A 46 9.27 -7.88 16.76
CA GLY A 46 8.37 -6.81 17.19
C GLY A 46 8.44 -5.62 16.23
N VAL A 47 7.29 -4.96 16.06
CA VAL A 47 7.14 -3.79 15.20
C VAL A 47 6.35 -2.73 15.95
N GLY A 48 6.55 -1.47 15.59
CA GLY A 48 5.81 -0.38 16.20
C GLY A 48 5.98 0.94 15.49
N LEU A 49 5.23 1.92 15.97
CA LEU A 49 5.10 3.22 15.37
C LEU A 49 5.08 4.28 16.49
N LEU A 50 5.96 5.28 16.37
CA LEU A 50 5.94 6.49 17.19
C LEU A 50 5.23 7.60 16.40
N VAL A 51 4.19 8.19 16.98
CA VAL A 51 3.42 9.31 16.41
C VAL A 51 3.66 10.56 17.21
N ARG A 52 4.04 11.67 16.56
CA ARG A 52 4.24 12.95 17.24
C ARG A 52 2.93 13.43 17.88
N ASN A 53 2.96 13.94 19.12
CA ASN A 53 1.76 14.21 19.91
C ASN A 53 0.77 15.19 19.24
N ASP A 54 1.25 16.20 18.52
CA ASP A 54 0.40 17.15 17.79
C ASP A 54 -0.26 16.51 16.55
N PHE A 55 0.39 15.50 15.96
CA PHE A 55 -0.17 14.69 14.87
C PHE A 55 -1.19 13.69 15.44
N ASP A 56 -0.86 13.01 16.54
CA ASP A 56 -1.77 12.15 17.31
C ASP A 56 -3.07 12.87 17.69
N GLN A 57 -2.97 14.14 18.08
CA GLN A 57 -4.15 14.97 18.39
C GLN A 57 -5.07 15.21 17.18
N GLN A 58 -4.56 15.14 15.95
CA GLN A 58 -5.35 15.36 14.73
C GLN A 58 -6.08 14.12 14.22
N PHE A 59 -5.62 12.92 14.59
CA PHE A 59 -6.17 11.65 14.10
C PHE A 59 -6.74 10.79 15.24
N ASN A 60 -7.78 10.02 14.95
CA ASN A 60 -8.10 8.83 15.72
C ASN A 60 -7.21 7.71 15.16
N ILE A 61 -6.35 7.16 16.01
CA ILE A 61 -5.32 6.20 15.61
C ILE A 61 -5.63 4.85 16.24
N GLU A 62 -5.70 3.81 15.42
CA GLU A 62 -6.05 2.46 15.86
C GLU A 62 -5.14 1.44 15.17
N ILE A 63 -4.67 0.44 15.93
CA ILE A 63 -4.02 -0.73 15.36
C ILE A 63 -5.12 -1.63 14.82
N VAL A 64 -5.22 -1.74 13.49
CA VAL A 64 -6.31 -2.46 12.82
C VAL A 64 -5.98 -3.92 12.52
N ASP A 65 -4.69 -4.25 12.43
CA ASP A 65 -4.24 -5.64 12.39
C ASP A 65 -2.83 -5.77 13.01
N ASP A 66 -2.71 -6.74 13.91
CA ASP A 66 -1.46 -7.15 14.56
C ASP A 66 -1.38 -8.69 14.71
N ASN A 67 -2.11 -9.41 13.84
CA ASN A 67 -2.31 -10.85 14.00
C ASN A 67 -1.13 -11.68 13.48
N THR A 68 -0.34 -11.09 12.58
CA THR A 68 0.81 -11.75 11.97
C THR A 68 2.10 -11.14 12.53
N ASP A 69 2.93 -11.99 13.13
CA ASP A 69 4.24 -11.60 13.65
C ASP A 69 5.05 -10.85 12.58
N GLY A 70 5.42 -9.60 12.87
CA GLY A 70 6.19 -8.77 11.94
C GLY A 70 5.37 -7.93 10.97
N ILE A 71 4.03 -7.98 11.03
CA ILE A 71 3.15 -7.09 10.27
C ILE A 71 2.27 -6.33 11.26
N MET A 72 2.27 -5.01 11.20
CA MET A 72 1.35 -4.18 12.00
C MET A 72 0.78 -3.07 11.14
N TRP A 73 -0.55 -3.04 11.04
CA TRP A 73 -1.31 -2.00 10.36
C TRP A 73 -1.90 -1.01 11.36
N VAL A 74 -1.65 0.27 11.12
CA VAL A 74 -2.18 1.37 11.91
C VAL A 74 -3.04 2.26 11.02
N GLN A 75 -4.31 2.42 11.37
CA GLN A 75 -5.23 3.34 10.71
C GLN A 75 -5.15 4.71 11.35
N PHE A 76 -5.14 5.75 10.51
CA PHE A 76 -5.21 7.15 10.89
C PHE A 76 -6.48 7.74 10.30
N LYS A 77 -7.43 8.15 11.14
CA LYS A 77 -8.69 8.76 10.73
C LYS A 77 -8.77 10.21 11.19
N ASP A 78 -8.87 11.15 10.26
CA ASP A 78 -8.88 12.59 10.58
C ASP A 78 -10.07 12.94 11.50
N LYS A 79 -9.81 13.55 12.66
CA LYS A 79 -10.85 13.92 13.62
C LYS A 79 -11.78 15.02 13.10
N ARG A 80 -11.33 15.82 12.12
CA ARG A 80 -12.11 16.89 11.48
C ARG A 80 -13.05 16.37 10.40
N CYS A 81 -12.67 15.28 9.74
CA CYS A 81 -13.42 14.69 8.65
C CYS A 81 -13.37 13.16 8.70
N ASN A 82 -14.49 12.53 9.03
CA ASN A 82 -14.60 11.07 9.11
C ASN A 82 -14.36 10.33 7.77
N ALA A 83 -14.34 11.04 6.64
CA ALA A 83 -14.10 10.46 5.32
C ALA A 83 -12.60 10.28 5.02
N ASN A 84 -11.74 11.06 5.69
CA ASN A 84 -10.30 11.07 5.40
C ASN A 84 -9.59 10.06 6.29
N MET A 85 -9.10 8.99 5.69
CA MET A 85 -8.29 8.00 6.39
C MET A 85 -7.12 7.52 5.54
N PHE A 86 -6.05 7.15 6.22
CA PHE A 86 -4.92 6.46 5.61
C PHE A 86 -4.36 5.39 6.55
N TYR A 87 -3.55 4.51 6.00
CA TYR A 87 -3.01 3.35 6.69
C TYR A 87 -1.49 3.32 6.60
N VAL A 88 -0.85 2.91 7.69
CA VAL A 88 0.59 2.69 7.75
C VAL A 88 0.84 1.26 8.16
N CYS A 89 1.60 0.53 7.34
CA CYS A 89 2.07 -0.80 7.70
C CYS A 89 3.54 -0.75 8.06
N VAL A 90 3.89 -1.22 9.26
CA VAL A 90 5.28 -1.47 9.65
C VAL A 90 5.56 -2.96 9.49
N VAL A 91 6.60 -3.29 8.73
CA VAL A 91 6.96 -4.66 8.37
C VAL A 91 8.32 -5.05 8.93
N TYR A 92 8.40 -6.28 9.41
CA TYR A 92 9.63 -6.99 9.72
C TYR A 92 9.52 -8.44 9.23
N LEU A 93 10.12 -8.73 8.09
CA LEU A 93 10.25 -10.10 7.55
C LEU A 93 11.58 -10.68 8.04
N PRO A 94 11.59 -11.77 8.84
CA PRO A 94 12.83 -12.37 9.31
C PRO A 94 13.74 -12.83 8.17
N PRO A 95 15.08 -12.78 8.30
CA PRO A 95 16.01 -13.24 7.26
C PRO A 95 15.83 -14.73 6.89
N GLU A 96 16.12 -15.07 5.63
CA GLU A 96 16.03 -16.43 5.04
C GLU A 96 16.63 -17.54 5.89
N ASN A 97 17.81 -17.28 6.47
CA ASN A 97 18.57 -18.27 7.22
C ASN A 97 18.37 -18.12 8.73
N SER A 98 17.41 -17.30 9.16
CA SER A 98 17.12 -17.16 10.59
C SER A 98 16.42 -18.42 11.12
N THR A 99 16.63 -18.72 12.40
CA THR A 99 15.87 -19.77 13.11
C THR A 99 14.36 -19.48 13.20
N ARG A 100 13.95 -18.31 12.71
CA ARG A 100 12.59 -17.77 12.69
C ARG A 100 12.12 -17.49 11.26
N ALA A 101 12.79 -18.04 10.25
CA ALA A 101 12.38 -17.91 8.87
C ALA A 101 10.93 -18.36 8.72
N VAL A 102 10.15 -17.53 8.06
CA VAL A 102 8.75 -17.81 7.72
C VAL A 102 8.66 -18.22 6.26
N ASN A 103 7.54 -18.82 5.89
CA ASN A 103 7.23 -18.99 4.47
C ASN A 103 6.98 -17.61 3.87
N VAL A 104 7.92 -17.12 3.07
CA VAL A 104 7.85 -15.78 2.45
C VAL A 104 6.64 -15.63 1.54
N HIS A 105 6.19 -16.68 0.86
CA HIS A 105 4.99 -16.63 0.02
C HIS A 105 3.74 -16.36 0.87
N GLU A 106 3.56 -17.11 1.97
CA GLU A 106 2.44 -16.90 2.89
C GLU A 106 2.49 -15.49 3.53
N PHE A 107 3.70 -14.99 3.81
CA PHE A 107 3.89 -13.64 4.33
C PHE A 107 3.45 -12.56 3.33
N MET A 108 3.86 -12.67 2.07
CA MET A 108 3.45 -11.74 1.01
C MET A 108 1.96 -11.86 0.68
N GLU A 109 1.40 -13.08 0.64
CA GLU A 109 -0.05 -13.31 0.47
C GLU A 109 -0.87 -12.66 1.58
N THR A 110 -0.36 -12.67 2.81
CA THR A 110 -0.98 -12.00 3.95
C THR A 110 -0.98 -10.48 3.76
N LEU A 111 0.16 -9.88 3.41
CA LEU A 111 0.25 -8.45 3.10
C LEU A 111 -0.69 -8.05 1.97
N MET A 112 -0.68 -8.83 0.88
CA MET A 112 -1.56 -8.62 -0.27
C MET A 112 -3.04 -8.66 0.13
N THR A 113 -3.42 -9.65 0.94
CA THR A 113 -4.79 -9.75 1.46
C THR A 113 -5.17 -8.51 2.27
N HIS A 114 -4.26 -8.03 3.13
CA HIS A 114 -4.51 -6.82 3.93
C HIS A 114 -4.68 -5.60 3.03
N ILE A 115 -3.82 -5.40 2.03
CA ILE A 115 -3.92 -4.31 1.06
C ILE A 115 -5.28 -4.33 0.36
N TYR A 116 -5.74 -5.48 -0.13
CA TYR A 116 -7.06 -5.57 -0.80
C TYR A 116 -8.27 -5.40 0.13
N THR A 117 -8.08 -5.45 1.46
CA THR A 117 -9.14 -5.11 2.42
C THR A 117 -9.24 -3.61 2.72
N ILE A 118 -8.23 -2.83 2.34
CA ILE A 118 -8.26 -1.37 2.51
C ILE A 118 -9.36 -0.82 1.59
N PRO A 119 -10.32 -0.01 2.11
CA PRO A 119 -11.37 0.53 1.27
C PRO A 119 -10.80 1.40 0.15
N GLN A 120 -11.35 1.22 -1.06
CA GLN A 120 -10.92 1.94 -2.26
C GLN A 120 -10.88 3.47 -2.04
N GLY A 121 -9.81 4.10 -2.51
CA GLY A 121 -9.58 5.55 -2.36
C GLY A 121 -8.90 5.95 -1.06
N ASN A 122 -8.72 5.03 -0.10
CA ASN A 122 -7.89 5.30 1.07
C ASN A 122 -6.41 5.11 0.74
N LEU A 123 -5.61 6.03 1.27
CA LEU A 123 -4.17 6.02 1.09
C LEU A 123 -3.54 4.96 2.01
N PHE A 124 -2.49 4.30 1.52
CA PHE A 124 -1.67 3.46 2.38
C PHE A 124 -0.22 3.48 1.95
N TYR A 125 0.67 3.12 2.88
CA TYR A 125 2.07 2.89 2.59
C TYR A 125 2.64 1.87 3.56
N LEU A 126 3.65 1.14 3.09
CA LEU A 126 4.36 0.14 3.86
C LEU A 126 5.79 0.64 4.10
N CYS A 127 6.33 0.37 5.28
CA CYS A 127 7.74 0.60 5.56
C CYS A 127 8.30 -0.45 6.50
N GLY A 128 9.60 -0.66 6.45
CA GLY A 128 10.31 -1.52 7.41
C GLY A 128 11.33 -2.41 6.73
N ASP A 129 11.79 -3.42 7.46
CA ASP A 129 12.82 -4.35 7.04
C ASP A 129 12.16 -5.60 6.43
N PHE A 130 12.31 -5.74 5.11
CA PHE A 130 11.81 -6.89 4.39
C PHE A 130 12.85 -8.01 4.29
N ASN A 131 14.11 -7.78 4.68
CA ASN A 131 15.21 -8.73 4.45
C ASN A 131 15.28 -9.27 3.01
N SER A 132 14.72 -8.54 2.05
CA SER A 132 14.73 -8.85 0.62
C SER A 132 15.83 -8.04 -0.03
N ARG A 133 16.69 -8.66 -0.83
CA ARG A 133 17.68 -7.96 -1.63
C ARG A 133 17.27 -8.07 -3.09
N CYS A 134 16.86 -6.95 -3.67
CA CYS A 134 16.21 -6.93 -4.98
C CYS A 134 17.14 -6.57 -6.13
N SER A 135 18.38 -6.12 -5.89
CA SER A 135 19.23 -5.59 -6.95
C SER A 135 18.47 -4.56 -7.83
N ASP A 136 18.60 -4.74 -9.13
CA ASP A 136 18.00 -4.06 -10.26
C ASP A 136 16.70 -4.73 -10.75
N PHE A 137 16.11 -5.65 -9.99
CA PHE A 137 14.80 -6.20 -10.34
C PHE A 137 13.75 -5.10 -10.49
N SER A 138 12.94 -5.20 -11.53
CA SER A 138 11.83 -4.28 -11.75
C SER A 138 10.74 -4.53 -10.72
N ASP A 139 10.22 -3.45 -10.15
CA ASP A 139 9.02 -3.42 -9.30
C ASP A 139 7.82 -2.86 -10.07
N SER A 140 7.84 -3.02 -11.40
CA SER A 140 6.80 -2.54 -12.32
C SER A 140 6.82 -3.32 -13.63
N ILE A 141 5.73 -3.22 -14.38
CA ILE A 141 5.59 -3.85 -15.70
C ILE A 141 6.10 -2.90 -16.77
N GLU A 142 7.21 -3.27 -17.42
CA GLU A 142 7.84 -2.49 -18.47
C GLU A 142 6.85 -2.19 -19.62
N GLY A 143 6.79 -0.92 -20.03
CA GLY A 143 5.90 -0.46 -21.10
C GLY A 143 4.43 -0.25 -20.69
N ILE A 144 4.03 -0.68 -19.49
CA ILE A 144 2.72 -0.37 -18.91
C ILE A 144 2.84 0.75 -17.88
N ASP A 145 3.78 0.58 -16.95
CA ASP A 145 3.98 1.51 -15.85
C ASP A 145 5.07 2.53 -16.20
N CYS A 146 4.79 3.80 -15.93
CA CYS A 146 5.71 4.91 -16.18
C CYS A 146 6.43 5.31 -14.88
N LEU A 147 7.20 4.39 -14.30
CA LEU A 147 7.99 4.68 -13.09
C LEU A 147 9.34 5.31 -13.43
N PRO A 148 9.80 6.34 -12.67
CA PRO A 148 11.19 6.75 -12.68
C PRO A 148 12.09 5.58 -12.29
N GLU A 149 13.25 5.46 -12.93
CA GLU A 149 14.24 4.44 -12.58
C GLU A 149 14.76 4.64 -11.14
N ARG A 150 15.12 3.54 -10.49
CA ARG A 150 15.77 3.56 -9.18
C ARG A 150 17.26 3.83 -9.36
N ASP A 151 17.81 4.74 -8.58
CA ASP A 151 19.26 4.78 -8.33
C ASP A 151 19.64 3.60 -7.42
N ILE A 152 20.35 2.61 -7.94
CA ILE A 152 20.61 1.33 -7.27
C ILE A 152 22.00 1.35 -6.64
N VAL A 153 22.06 1.06 -5.33
CA VAL A 153 23.33 0.99 -4.56
C VAL A 153 23.73 -0.43 -4.17
N ASP A 154 22.78 -1.37 -4.13
CA ASP A 154 23.02 -2.78 -3.83
C ASP A 154 22.59 -3.63 -5.03
N PHE A 155 23.57 -4.26 -5.71
CA PHE A 155 23.37 -5.11 -6.89
C PHE A 155 23.34 -6.61 -6.56
N GLN A 156 23.25 -6.97 -5.29
CA GLN A 156 23.14 -8.37 -4.88
C GLN A 156 21.66 -8.74 -4.66
N THR A 157 21.37 -10.03 -4.78
CA THR A 157 20.03 -10.60 -4.58
C THR A 157 20.04 -11.71 -3.54
N ASN A 158 18.86 -12.02 -3.03
CA ASN A 158 18.59 -13.23 -2.25
C ASN A 158 17.29 -13.92 -2.72
N GLY A 159 16.93 -15.05 -2.12
CA GLY A 159 15.72 -15.80 -2.45
C GLY A 159 14.42 -15.02 -2.23
N TYR A 160 14.40 -14.03 -1.34
CA TYR A 160 13.25 -13.16 -1.11
C TYR A 160 13.11 -12.04 -2.14
N GLY A 161 14.20 -11.60 -2.77
CA GLY A 161 14.23 -10.46 -3.68
C GLY A 161 13.21 -10.54 -4.82
N ASN A 162 13.16 -11.68 -5.53
CA ASN A 162 12.23 -11.87 -6.65
C ASN A 162 10.78 -11.91 -6.18
N ILE A 163 10.51 -12.67 -5.11
CA ILE A 163 9.16 -12.86 -4.55
C ILE A 163 8.59 -11.52 -4.07
N PHE A 164 9.45 -10.67 -3.49
CA PHE A 164 9.05 -9.34 -3.08
C PHE A 164 8.74 -8.43 -4.27
N CYS A 165 9.53 -8.46 -5.35
CA CYS A 165 9.22 -7.71 -6.58
C CYS A 165 7.93 -8.18 -7.25
N ASP A 166 7.70 -9.51 -7.33
CA ASP A 166 6.45 -10.08 -7.84
C ASP A 166 5.24 -9.58 -7.02
N PHE A 167 5.35 -9.61 -5.68
CA PHE A 167 4.34 -9.07 -4.78
C PHE A 167 4.03 -7.59 -5.08
N LEU A 168 5.05 -6.75 -5.28
CA LEU A 168 4.87 -5.33 -5.57
C LEU A 168 4.09 -5.10 -6.87
N ILE A 169 4.41 -5.85 -7.92
CA ILE A 169 3.70 -5.83 -9.19
C ILE A 169 2.23 -6.24 -9.00
N ASP A 170 1.99 -7.34 -8.27
CA ASP A 170 0.64 -7.86 -8.04
C ASP A 170 -0.27 -6.86 -7.29
N VAL A 171 0.29 -6.07 -6.37
CA VAL A 171 -0.45 -5.06 -5.60
C VAL A 171 -0.33 -3.63 -6.15
N ASN A 172 0.23 -3.48 -7.35
CA ASN A 172 0.46 -2.20 -8.02
C ASN A 172 1.13 -1.15 -7.10
N CYS A 173 2.18 -1.58 -6.40
CA CYS A 173 2.99 -0.74 -5.52
C CYS A 173 4.42 -0.66 -6.02
N CYS A 174 5.15 0.38 -5.60
CA CYS A 174 6.54 0.58 -5.97
C CYS A 174 7.41 0.98 -4.76
N ILE A 175 8.71 0.72 -4.89
CA ILE A 175 9.77 1.03 -3.94
C ILE A 175 10.17 2.52 -4.08
N LEU A 176 10.21 3.28 -2.99
CA LEU A 176 10.70 4.66 -3.05
C LEU A 176 12.21 4.78 -2.98
N ASN A 177 12.90 3.76 -2.48
CA ASN A 177 14.35 3.75 -2.39
C ASN A 177 14.98 4.00 -3.77
N GLY A 178 15.85 5.00 -3.86
CA GLY A 178 16.50 5.39 -5.11
C GLY A 178 15.63 6.23 -6.05
N ARG A 179 14.37 6.54 -5.71
CA ARG A 179 13.49 7.44 -6.47
C ARG A 179 13.37 8.80 -5.81
N LYS A 180 13.36 9.88 -6.61
CA LYS A 180 13.37 11.31 -6.16
C LYS A 180 14.26 11.52 -4.91
N THR A 181 15.44 10.91 -4.92
CA THR A 181 16.25 10.74 -3.73
C THR A 181 17.20 11.92 -3.53
N LEU A 182 17.22 12.47 -2.31
CA LEU A 182 18.18 13.49 -1.89
C LEU A 182 19.51 12.86 -1.47
N THR A 183 19.45 11.72 -0.77
CA THR A 183 20.61 10.92 -0.37
C THR A 183 20.28 9.44 -0.48
N ASN A 184 21.12 8.70 -1.20
CA ASN A 184 20.95 7.27 -1.42
C ASN A 184 22.13 6.51 -0.81
N ASP A 185 21.86 5.41 -0.10
CA ASP A 185 22.87 4.63 0.61
C ASP A 185 22.32 3.26 1.00
N PHE A 186 23.19 2.39 1.52
CA PHE A 186 22.78 1.12 2.10
C PHE A 186 21.88 1.33 3.33
N THR A 187 20.85 0.51 3.42
CA THR A 187 19.89 0.57 4.53
C THR A 187 20.35 -0.27 5.72
N PHE A 188 21.22 -1.24 5.48
CA PHE A 188 21.91 -2.04 6.49
C PHE A 188 23.43 -1.97 6.25
N VAL A 189 24.19 -1.71 7.31
CA VAL A 189 25.66 -1.65 7.30
C VAL A 189 26.22 -2.25 8.60
N SER A 190 26.97 -3.34 8.44
CA SER A 190 27.66 -4.02 9.55
C SER A 190 29.14 -4.22 9.22
N THR A 191 29.89 -4.79 10.17
CA THR A 191 31.28 -5.21 9.93
C THR A 191 31.41 -6.37 8.93
N ARG A 192 30.31 -7.07 8.64
CA ARG A 192 30.28 -8.22 7.72
C ARG A 192 29.86 -7.87 6.29
N GLY A 193 29.40 -6.64 6.07
CA GLY A 193 28.89 -6.18 4.79
C GLY A 193 27.72 -5.23 4.94
N SER A 194 27.15 -4.86 3.80
CA SER A 194 26.03 -3.94 3.68
C SER A 194 25.01 -4.46 2.69
N SER A 195 23.76 -4.04 2.86
CA SER A 195 22.65 -4.40 1.99
C SER A 195 21.55 -3.33 1.97
N VAL A 196 20.73 -3.36 0.93
CA VAL A 196 19.43 -2.66 0.93
C VAL A 196 18.37 -3.72 1.19
N VAL A 197 17.75 -3.63 2.38
CA VAL A 197 16.72 -4.56 2.87
C VAL A 197 15.53 -3.85 3.51
N ASP A 198 15.71 -2.57 3.85
CA ASP A 198 14.66 -1.71 4.36
C ASP A 198 14.04 -0.92 3.21
N TYR A 199 12.72 -0.91 3.13
CA TYR A 199 12.00 -0.29 2.02
C TYR A 199 10.91 0.66 2.51
N CYS A 200 10.65 1.69 1.72
CA CYS A 200 9.43 2.48 1.79
C CYS A 200 8.65 2.23 0.51
N ILE A 201 7.37 1.86 0.63
CA ILE A 201 6.55 1.36 -0.47
C ILE A 201 5.23 2.13 -0.49
N LEU A 202 4.78 2.51 -1.68
CA LEU A 202 3.47 3.14 -1.90
C LEU A 202 2.77 2.60 -3.15
N PRO A 203 1.44 2.75 -3.27
CA PRO A 203 0.71 2.51 -4.51
C PRO A 203 1.26 3.37 -5.65
N TYR A 204 1.38 2.81 -6.85
CA TYR A 204 1.89 3.52 -8.04
C TYR A 204 1.21 4.89 -8.24
N GLU A 205 -0.12 4.94 -8.13
CA GLU A 205 -0.94 6.15 -8.29
C GLU A 205 -0.62 7.27 -7.31
N MET A 206 0.08 6.96 -6.20
CA MET A 206 0.48 7.93 -5.18
C MET A 206 1.89 8.51 -5.39
N LEU A 207 2.63 8.10 -6.42
CA LEU A 207 4.02 8.52 -6.59
C LEU A 207 4.20 10.05 -6.73
N ASP A 208 3.19 10.73 -7.25
CA ASP A 208 3.19 12.20 -7.37
C ASP A 208 2.94 12.92 -6.05
N SER A 209 2.34 12.25 -5.06
CA SER A 209 2.17 12.78 -3.70
C SER A 209 3.48 12.77 -2.90
N PHE A 210 4.50 12.06 -3.39
CA PHE A 210 5.79 11.89 -2.78
C PHE A 210 6.81 12.92 -3.32
N ASN A 211 7.41 13.67 -2.40
CA ASN A 211 8.26 14.81 -2.72
C ASN A 211 9.75 14.47 -2.69
N SER A 212 10.20 13.73 -1.67
CA SER A 212 11.62 13.44 -1.46
C SER A 212 11.83 12.22 -0.59
N PHE A 213 12.87 11.45 -0.89
CA PHE A 213 13.36 10.31 -0.11
C PHE A 213 14.83 10.51 0.28
N SER A 214 15.22 9.94 1.42
CA SER A 214 16.60 9.96 1.88
C SER A 214 16.91 8.75 2.75
N VAL A 215 18.10 8.21 2.58
CA VAL A 215 18.73 7.25 3.51
C VAL A 215 19.78 8.01 4.33
N THR A 216 19.70 7.93 5.65
CA THR A 216 20.69 8.50 6.56
C THR A 216 21.28 7.42 7.46
N ARG A 217 22.59 7.17 7.35
CA ARG A 217 23.29 6.23 8.23
C ARG A 217 23.14 6.59 9.70
N ALA A 218 22.98 5.58 10.55
CA ALA A 218 22.91 5.78 12.00
C ALA A 218 24.16 6.48 12.56
N THR A 219 25.35 6.18 12.02
CA THR A 219 26.60 6.87 12.35
C THR A 219 26.53 8.37 12.12
N THR A 220 25.98 8.80 10.97
CA THR A 220 25.79 10.21 10.62
C THR A 220 24.82 10.89 11.58
N ILE A 221 23.74 10.21 11.97
CA ILE A 221 22.78 10.74 12.95
C ILE A 221 23.49 10.96 14.29
N ILE A 222 24.20 9.96 14.80
CA ILE A 222 24.91 10.06 16.09
C ILE A 222 25.96 11.17 16.08
N GLN A 223 26.75 11.28 15.01
CA GLN A 223 27.74 12.35 14.86
C GLN A 223 27.08 13.73 14.85
N SER A 224 25.90 13.87 14.25
CA SER A 224 25.17 15.15 14.19
C SER A 224 24.60 15.60 15.54
N LEU A 225 24.51 14.71 16.52
CA LEU A 225 24.06 15.02 17.88
C LEU A 225 25.18 15.56 18.79
N GLY A 226 26.42 15.64 18.29
CA GLY A 226 27.61 16.06 19.05
C GLY A 226 28.27 14.92 19.83
N GLU A 227 29.33 15.20 20.60
CA GLU A 227 29.93 14.19 21.47
C GLU A 227 28.90 13.77 22.52
N PRO A 228 28.42 12.52 22.49
CA PRO A 228 27.51 12.06 23.53
C PRO A 228 28.29 12.03 24.84
N GLY A 229 27.80 12.71 25.88
CA GLY A 229 28.50 12.85 27.16
C GLY A 229 28.94 11.51 27.79
N ARG A 230 28.25 11.02 28.83
CA ARG A 230 28.68 9.82 29.58
C ARG A 230 28.52 8.48 28.83
N TYR A 231 27.96 8.47 27.62
CA TYR A 231 27.67 7.24 26.88
C TYR A 231 28.47 7.20 25.57
N ASP A 232 29.34 6.20 25.43
CA ASP A 232 30.03 5.92 24.17
C ASP A 232 29.05 5.31 23.16
N LEU A 233 28.23 6.15 22.52
CA LEU A 233 27.22 5.71 21.53
C LEU A 233 27.85 4.96 20.34
N ARG A 234 29.16 5.08 20.14
CA ARG A 234 29.90 4.29 19.13
C ARG A 234 29.82 2.78 19.38
N LYS A 235 29.52 2.35 20.60
CA LYS A 235 29.32 0.93 20.95
C LYS A 235 27.88 0.45 20.72
N ILE A 236 26.95 1.36 20.42
CA ILE A 236 25.50 1.09 20.33
C ILE A 236 24.96 1.79 19.08
N VAL A 237 25.72 1.74 17.98
CA VAL A 237 25.23 2.26 16.69
C VAL A 237 24.37 1.15 16.07
N PRO A 238 23.09 1.42 15.76
CA PRO A 238 22.29 0.50 14.95
C PRO A 238 22.99 0.22 13.63
N ASP A 239 22.91 -1.03 13.19
CA ASP A 239 23.37 -1.47 11.87
C ASP A 239 22.42 -1.04 10.74
N HIS A 240 21.17 -0.68 11.05
CA HIS A 240 20.25 -0.10 10.07
C HIS A 240 20.30 1.44 10.01
N SER A 241 20.15 1.98 8.80
CA SER A 241 20.02 3.39 8.48
C SER A 241 18.58 3.87 8.68
N LEU A 242 18.40 5.17 8.91
CA LEU A 242 17.08 5.80 8.92
C LEU A 242 16.65 6.15 7.49
N LEU A 243 15.53 5.58 7.05
CA LEU A 243 14.85 5.99 5.83
C LEU A 243 13.87 7.10 6.16
N THR A 244 13.86 8.18 5.37
CA THR A 244 12.97 9.32 5.59
C THR A 244 12.39 9.78 4.26
N TRP A 245 11.08 9.97 4.22
CA TRP A 245 10.38 10.49 3.06
C TRP A 245 9.32 11.51 3.46
N ASN A 246 8.96 12.38 2.52
CA ASN A 246 7.91 13.38 2.68
C ASN A 246 6.79 13.13 1.68
N MET A 247 5.55 13.12 2.18
CA MET A 247 4.34 12.99 1.37
C MET A 247 3.36 14.11 1.67
N CYS A 248 2.69 14.58 0.63
CA CYS A 248 1.54 15.47 0.74
C CYS A 248 0.27 14.64 0.82
N LEU A 249 -0.38 14.62 1.99
CA LEU A 249 -1.69 14.00 2.15
C LEU A 249 -2.75 14.94 1.56
N TYR A 250 -3.07 14.75 0.28
CA TYR A 250 -4.20 15.42 -0.34
C TYR A 250 -5.47 14.67 0.01
N PHE A 251 -6.23 15.24 0.94
CA PHE A 251 -7.60 14.85 1.09
C PHE A 251 -8.44 15.76 0.21
N PRO A 252 -9.15 15.22 -0.80
CA PRO A 252 -10.13 16.03 -1.50
C PRO A 252 -11.10 16.55 -0.44
N ILE A 253 -11.11 17.87 -0.27
CA ILE A 253 -12.20 18.51 0.47
C ILE A 253 -13.40 18.22 -0.41
N GLU A 254 -14.24 17.26 -0.01
CA GLU A 254 -15.60 17.22 -0.53
C GLU A 254 -16.15 18.61 -0.24
N ASP A 255 -16.24 19.45 -1.28
CA ASP A 255 -16.83 20.77 -1.16
C ASP A 255 -18.21 20.58 -0.54
N GLN A 256 -18.32 20.96 0.74
CA GLN A 256 -19.57 20.98 1.49
C GLN A 256 -20.58 21.97 0.87
N VAL A 257 -20.21 22.64 -0.24
CA VAL A 257 -20.95 23.66 -0.98
C VAL A 257 -22.28 23.14 -1.56
N SER A 258 -22.55 21.83 -1.56
CA SER A 258 -23.86 21.30 -2.01
C SER A 258 -24.70 20.61 -0.94
N LYS A 259 -24.23 20.44 0.31
CA LYS A 259 -24.98 19.72 1.37
C LYS A 259 -25.94 20.59 2.19
N ASN A 260 -26.17 21.86 1.78
CA ASN A 260 -27.24 22.70 2.32
C ASN A 260 -28.53 22.71 1.48
N LYS A 261 -28.64 21.86 0.45
CA LYS A 261 -29.95 21.48 -0.09
C LYS A 261 -30.36 20.15 0.53
N ASP A 262 -31.30 20.27 1.47
CA ASP A 262 -32.08 19.21 2.10
C ASP A 262 -31.35 18.24 3.02
N LYS A 263 -31.53 18.45 4.33
CA LYS A 263 -31.42 17.43 5.39
C LYS A 263 -32.52 16.35 5.26
N ASN A 264 -32.73 15.83 4.07
CA ASN A 264 -33.35 14.52 3.88
C ASN A 264 -32.21 13.58 3.56
N GLN A 265 -31.95 12.62 4.45
CA GLN A 265 -31.01 11.52 4.21
C GLN A 265 -31.26 10.90 2.83
N THR A 266 -30.51 11.31 1.82
CA THR A 266 -30.41 10.61 0.55
C THR A 266 -29.55 9.39 0.81
N VAL A 267 -30.21 8.31 1.21
CA VAL A 267 -29.66 6.96 1.07
C VAL A 267 -29.13 6.86 -0.35
N THR A 268 -27.80 6.74 -0.51
CA THR A 268 -27.19 6.56 -1.82
C THR A 268 -27.66 5.22 -2.35
N LYS A 269 -28.62 5.26 -3.27
CA LYS A 269 -29.21 4.08 -3.89
C LYS A 269 -28.20 3.52 -4.89
N ILE A 270 -27.56 2.41 -4.55
CA ILE A 270 -26.74 1.69 -5.52
C ILE A 270 -27.64 0.67 -6.22
N ILE A 271 -27.77 0.80 -7.54
CA ILE A 271 -28.45 -0.19 -8.38
C ILE A 271 -27.46 -1.31 -8.65
N LYS A 272 -27.77 -2.51 -8.16
CA LYS A 272 -26.98 -3.71 -8.46
C LYS A 272 -27.75 -4.57 -9.45
N TYR A 273 -27.15 -4.86 -10.60
CA TYR A 273 -27.69 -5.76 -11.60
C TYR A 273 -27.37 -7.21 -11.25
N ASP A 274 -28.29 -8.14 -11.54
CA ASP A 274 -28.04 -9.57 -11.40
C ASP A 274 -27.23 -10.09 -12.58
N THR A 275 -25.92 -10.20 -12.38
CA THR A 275 -24.99 -10.73 -13.40
C THR A 275 -24.85 -12.25 -13.35
N LYS A 276 -25.58 -12.96 -12.48
CA LYS A 276 -25.52 -14.44 -12.41
C LYS A 276 -26.45 -15.11 -13.42
N SER A 277 -27.45 -14.40 -13.91
CA SER A 277 -28.46 -14.88 -14.85
C SER A 277 -28.56 -13.93 -16.03
N LEU A 278 -27.46 -13.80 -16.78
CA LEU A 278 -27.44 -12.97 -17.98
C LEU A 278 -28.31 -13.64 -19.06
N PRO A 279 -29.26 -12.93 -19.68
CA PRO A 279 -29.96 -13.43 -20.85
C PRO A 279 -28.98 -13.79 -21.96
N GLU A 280 -29.18 -14.90 -22.67
CA GLU A 280 -28.33 -15.32 -23.79
C GLU A 280 -28.21 -14.24 -24.87
N ASN A 281 -29.21 -13.38 -25.00
CA ASN A 281 -29.28 -12.29 -25.98
C ASN A 281 -28.97 -10.90 -25.41
N TRP A 282 -28.36 -10.80 -24.23
CA TRP A 282 -28.13 -9.52 -23.55
C TRP A 282 -27.33 -8.53 -24.41
N LEU A 283 -26.22 -8.94 -25.00
CA LEU A 283 -25.37 -8.10 -25.87
C LEU A 283 -25.55 -8.37 -27.36
N ILE A 284 -26.56 -9.15 -27.74
CA ILE A 284 -26.79 -9.59 -29.14
C ILE A 284 -27.89 -8.75 -29.82
N GLY A 285 -28.41 -7.72 -29.15
CA GLY A 285 -29.43 -6.87 -29.75
C GLY A 285 -28.86 -6.00 -30.86
N ASP A 286 -29.55 -5.89 -32.00
CA ASP A 286 -29.13 -5.04 -33.12
C ASP A 286 -28.81 -3.60 -32.69
N SER A 287 -29.57 -3.06 -31.72
CA SER A 287 -29.37 -1.71 -31.19
C SER A 287 -28.02 -1.55 -30.49
N ILE A 288 -27.68 -2.44 -29.55
CA ILE A 288 -26.41 -2.35 -28.81
C ILE A 288 -25.22 -2.69 -29.70
N VAL A 289 -25.35 -3.68 -30.58
CA VAL A 289 -24.30 -4.02 -31.55
C VAL A 289 -24.00 -2.82 -32.45
N THR A 290 -25.04 -2.12 -32.93
CA THR A 290 -24.87 -0.89 -33.72
C THR A 290 -24.13 0.19 -32.95
N GLU A 291 -24.49 0.41 -31.67
CA GLU A 291 -23.83 1.43 -30.85
C GLU A 291 -22.39 1.08 -30.47
N ILE A 292 -22.11 -0.19 -30.16
CA ILE A 292 -20.74 -0.66 -29.91
C ILE A 292 -19.90 -0.49 -31.18
N ASN A 293 -20.40 -0.89 -32.34
CA ASN A 293 -19.71 -0.70 -33.61
C ASN A 293 -19.47 0.79 -33.91
N ARG A 294 -20.41 1.68 -33.55
CA ARG A 294 -20.21 3.13 -33.67
C ARG A 294 -19.06 3.61 -32.78
N VAL A 295 -18.97 3.12 -31.54
CA VAL A 295 -17.85 3.44 -30.64
C VAL A 295 -16.53 2.89 -31.20
N ILE A 296 -16.51 1.67 -31.75
CA ILE A 296 -15.30 1.08 -32.36
C ILE A 296 -14.84 1.92 -33.56
N LEU A 297 -15.74 2.23 -34.49
CA LEU A 297 -15.41 3.04 -35.68
C LEU A 297 -14.89 4.43 -35.29
N GLN A 298 -15.47 5.04 -34.26
CA GLN A 298 -14.99 6.32 -33.75
C GLN A 298 -13.58 6.20 -33.13
N LEU A 299 -13.23 5.07 -32.48
CA LEU A 299 -11.89 4.82 -31.93
C LEU A 299 -10.88 4.64 -33.05
N GLU A 300 -11.24 3.90 -34.10
CA GLU A 300 -10.38 3.67 -35.27
C GLU A 300 -10.12 4.95 -36.09
N GLN A 301 -11.09 5.87 -36.11
CA GLN A 301 -11.02 7.10 -36.92
C GLN A 301 -10.43 8.30 -36.18
N SER A 302 -10.30 8.25 -34.85
CA SER A 302 -9.80 9.39 -34.09
C SER A 302 -8.27 9.39 -34.02
N GLU A 303 -7.64 10.51 -34.38
CA GLU A 303 -6.24 10.78 -34.03
C GLU A 303 -6.18 10.89 -32.49
N ALA A 304 -5.55 9.89 -31.87
CA ALA A 304 -5.76 9.56 -30.47
C ALA A 304 -5.05 10.54 -29.52
N SER A 305 -5.78 11.57 -29.09
CA SER A 305 -5.46 12.25 -27.82
C SER A 305 -6.09 11.48 -26.65
N GLN A 306 -5.44 11.48 -25.48
CA GLN A 306 -5.96 10.83 -24.28
C GLN A 306 -7.39 11.30 -23.94
N GLN A 307 -7.68 12.59 -24.11
CA GLN A 307 -9.03 13.15 -23.87
C GLN A 307 -10.09 12.55 -24.77
N ASN A 308 -9.75 12.23 -26.03
CA ASN A 308 -10.66 11.55 -26.93
C ASN A 308 -10.89 10.11 -26.45
N ILE A 309 -9.84 9.40 -26.07
CA ILE A 309 -9.93 8.02 -25.54
C ILE A 309 -10.83 7.98 -24.29
N ASP A 310 -10.61 8.88 -23.32
CA ASP A 310 -11.41 8.94 -22.09
C ASP A 310 -12.90 9.21 -22.39
N LYS A 311 -13.17 10.15 -23.29
CA LYS A 311 -14.54 10.46 -23.72
C LYS A 311 -15.21 9.27 -24.42
N MET A 312 -14.44 8.52 -25.19
CA MET A 312 -14.92 7.32 -25.88
C MET A 312 -15.20 6.17 -24.90
N TYR A 313 -14.35 6.00 -23.89
CA TYR A 313 -14.58 5.06 -22.80
C TYR A 313 -15.87 5.41 -22.04
N GLU A 314 -16.08 6.68 -21.68
CA GLU A 314 -17.31 7.10 -21.01
C GLU A 314 -18.56 6.84 -21.86
N ASN A 315 -18.49 7.07 -23.17
CA ASN A 315 -19.58 6.73 -24.10
C ASN A 315 -19.86 5.22 -24.12
N PHE A 316 -18.82 4.39 -24.19
CA PHE A 316 -18.94 2.93 -24.14
C PHE A 316 -19.59 2.46 -22.84
N VAL A 317 -19.11 2.96 -21.70
CA VAL A 317 -19.66 2.66 -20.38
C VAL A 317 -21.13 3.08 -20.29
N SER A 318 -21.49 4.22 -20.88
CA SER A 318 -22.88 4.68 -20.94
C SER A 318 -23.76 3.72 -21.74
N VAL A 319 -23.32 3.26 -22.93
CA VAL A 319 -24.05 2.28 -23.75
C VAL A 319 -24.31 1.00 -22.95
N LEU A 320 -23.28 0.48 -22.29
CA LEU A 320 -23.41 -0.72 -21.46
C LEU A 320 -24.37 -0.51 -20.28
N LYS A 321 -24.28 0.63 -19.58
CA LYS A 321 -25.17 0.94 -18.45
C LYS A 321 -26.63 1.02 -18.88
N THR A 322 -26.91 1.62 -20.03
CA THR A 322 -28.26 1.67 -20.61
C THR A 322 -28.77 0.27 -20.87
N GLU A 323 -27.99 -0.57 -21.57
CA GLU A 323 -28.39 -1.95 -21.87
C GLU A 323 -28.60 -2.79 -20.61
N MET A 324 -27.71 -2.66 -19.62
CA MET A 324 -27.87 -3.30 -18.32
C MET A 324 -29.16 -2.88 -17.64
N SER A 325 -29.50 -1.59 -17.71
CA SER A 325 -30.71 -1.05 -17.09
C SER A 325 -32.00 -1.54 -17.75
N GLU A 326 -31.97 -1.78 -19.06
CA GLU A 326 -33.12 -2.24 -19.83
C GLU A 326 -33.34 -3.75 -19.74
N LYS A 327 -32.25 -4.53 -19.76
CA LYS A 327 -32.33 -6.00 -19.92
C LYS A 327 -32.04 -6.80 -18.66
N LEU A 328 -31.30 -6.25 -17.69
CA LEU A 328 -30.96 -6.99 -16.49
C LEU A 328 -31.90 -6.63 -15.34
N SER A 329 -32.34 -7.66 -14.62
CA SER A 329 -33.04 -7.42 -13.36
C SER A 329 -32.10 -6.70 -12.40
N SER A 330 -32.58 -5.62 -11.80
CA SER A 330 -31.81 -4.81 -10.86
C SER A 330 -32.45 -4.84 -9.47
N LYS A 331 -31.60 -4.73 -8.45
CA LYS A 331 -32.03 -4.57 -7.07
C LYS A 331 -31.39 -3.32 -6.51
N GLU A 332 -32.23 -2.45 -5.97
CA GLU A 332 -31.77 -1.29 -5.23
C GLU A 332 -31.20 -1.78 -3.88
N ILE A 333 -29.90 -1.58 -3.68
CA ILE A 333 -29.25 -1.89 -2.43
C ILE A 333 -29.11 -0.61 -1.64
N ARG A 334 -29.79 -0.57 -0.49
CA ARG A 334 -29.57 0.46 0.52
C ARG A 334 -28.33 0.07 1.29
N ILE A 335 -27.24 0.80 1.08
CA ILE A 335 -26.05 0.63 1.89
C ILE A 335 -26.32 1.35 3.22
N SER A 336 -26.74 0.57 4.23
CA SER A 336 -26.65 1.04 5.61
C SER A 336 -25.18 1.06 6.00
N ASN A 337 -24.71 2.14 6.65
CA ASN A 337 -23.32 2.37 7.08
C ASN A 337 -22.73 1.29 8.04
N ALA A 338 -23.41 0.18 8.26
CA ALA A 338 -22.92 -0.98 9.00
C ALA A 338 -22.40 -2.04 8.02
N PHE A 339 -21.15 -1.90 7.58
CA PHE A 339 -20.44 -2.98 6.90
C PHE A 339 -20.14 -4.08 7.91
N ASN A 340 -21.00 -5.11 7.96
CA ASN A 340 -20.66 -6.35 8.65
C ASN A 340 -19.56 -7.07 7.86
N ASN A 341 -18.38 -7.17 8.46
CA ASN A 341 -17.18 -7.86 8.01
C ASN A 341 -17.40 -9.39 7.84
N LYS A 342 -18.23 -9.81 6.87
CA LYS A 342 -18.18 -11.17 6.36
C LYS A 342 -17.18 -11.22 5.24
N ALA A 343 -16.02 -11.84 5.52
CA ALA A 343 -14.98 -12.18 4.56
C ALA A 343 -15.63 -12.73 3.27
N ARG A 344 -15.50 -11.98 2.17
CA ARG A 344 -15.97 -12.43 0.87
C ARG A 344 -15.01 -13.52 0.40
N LYS A 345 -15.51 -14.74 0.20
CA LYS A 345 -14.76 -15.77 -0.52
C LYS A 345 -14.38 -15.22 -1.89
N CYS A 346 -13.09 -15.16 -2.20
CA CYS A 346 -12.60 -14.85 -3.54
C CYS A 346 -13.26 -15.81 -4.53
N LYS A 347 -14.00 -15.24 -5.49
CA LYS A 347 -14.39 -16.00 -6.67
C LYS A 347 -13.17 -16.09 -7.57
N LYS A 348 -12.99 -17.23 -8.24
CA LYS A 348 -11.97 -17.39 -9.27
C LYS A 348 -12.05 -16.24 -10.28
N PRO A 349 -10.91 -15.79 -10.85
CA PRO A 349 -10.90 -14.80 -11.90
C PRO A 349 -11.81 -15.23 -13.05
N TRP A 350 -12.46 -14.25 -13.69
CA TRP A 350 -13.37 -14.48 -14.81
C TRP A 350 -12.65 -14.94 -16.08
N TRP A 351 -11.31 -14.84 -16.09
CA TRP A 351 -10.44 -15.30 -17.16
C TRP A 351 -10.26 -16.81 -17.10
N ASN A 352 -10.88 -17.52 -18.04
CA ASN A 352 -10.82 -18.99 -18.13
C ASN A 352 -9.98 -19.43 -19.34
N SER A 353 -9.78 -20.75 -19.46
CA SER A 353 -9.03 -21.35 -20.57
C SER A 353 -9.63 -21.03 -21.94
N GLU A 354 -10.95 -20.86 -22.02
CA GLU A 354 -11.66 -20.53 -23.25
C GLU A 354 -11.35 -19.09 -23.72
N LEU A 355 -11.39 -18.11 -22.81
CA LEU A 355 -10.98 -16.72 -23.09
C LEU A 355 -9.50 -16.62 -23.45
N THR A 356 -8.65 -17.45 -22.82
CA THR A 356 -7.22 -17.53 -23.16
C THR A 356 -7.01 -18.03 -24.59
N MET A 357 -7.77 -19.04 -25.01
CA MET A 357 -7.70 -19.53 -26.40
C MET A 357 -8.16 -18.45 -27.38
N LEU A 358 -9.30 -17.81 -27.14
CA LEU A 358 -9.82 -16.74 -28.01
C LEU A 358 -8.86 -15.55 -28.13
N TRP A 359 -8.20 -15.15 -27.03
CA TRP A 359 -7.23 -14.07 -27.07
C TRP A 359 -6.00 -14.41 -27.91
N ASN A 360 -5.52 -15.64 -27.81
CA ASN A 360 -4.37 -16.12 -28.60
C ASN A 360 -4.68 -16.26 -30.10
N ASP A 361 -5.95 -16.34 -30.50
CA ASP A 361 -6.36 -16.38 -31.92
C ASP A 361 -6.43 -14.99 -32.57
N VAL A 362 -6.45 -13.91 -31.77
CA VAL A 362 -6.54 -12.52 -32.24
C VAL A 362 -5.14 -11.86 -32.38
N LEU A 363 -4.12 -12.46 -31.75
CA LEU A 363 -2.70 -12.11 -31.90
C LEU A 363 -2.05 -12.95 -33.00
#